data_AF-F0IHD3-F1
#
_entry.id   AF-F0IHD3-F1
#
_cell.length_a   1.000
_cell.length_b   1.000
_cell.length_c   1.000
_cell.angle_alpha   90.00
_cell.angle_beta   90.00
_cell.angle_gamma   90.00
#
_symmetry.space_group_name_H-M   'P 1'
#
loop_
_entity.id
_entity.type
_entity.pdbx_description
1 polymer ?
#
loop_
_entity_poly.entity_id
_entity_poly.type
_entity_poly.pdbx_seq_one_letter_code
_entity_poly.pdbx_strand_id
1 'polypeptide(L)'
;MDDDTKPSNAHSALANVGDDLKVVRDNMPFHDPASHQMGTYFICYANTFSTVEKMLTNMFVGNPIGNYDRLLDFSTAQTGTLFFVPSLDMLDDFAG
;
A
#
# COMPACT_ATOMS: atom_id res chain seq x y z
N MET A 1 -8.61 -16.76 5.31
CA MET A 1 -8.35 -17.31 6.65
C MET A 1 -9.37 -16.69 7.57
N ASP A 2 -10.04 -17.52 8.35
CA ASP A 2 -10.80 -17.03 9.51
C ASP A 2 -9.87 -16.30 10.49
N ASP A 3 -10.45 -15.57 11.43
CA ASP A 3 -9.68 -14.72 12.33
C ASP A 3 -8.87 -15.54 13.36
N ASP A 4 -9.28 -16.78 13.65
CA ASP A 4 -8.56 -17.66 14.58
C ASP A 4 -7.29 -18.27 13.95
N THR A 5 -7.25 -18.39 12.62
CA THR A 5 -6.12 -18.97 11.87
C THR A 5 -5.21 -17.92 11.24
N LYS A 6 -5.68 -16.68 11.09
CA LYS A 6 -4.94 -15.61 10.43
C LYS A 6 -3.80 -15.10 11.33
N PRO A 7 -2.53 -15.24 10.92
CA PRO A 7 -1.42 -14.66 11.69
C PRO A 7 -1.56 -13.15 11.83
N SER A 8 -1.19 -12.61 12.99
CA SER A 8 -1.26 -11.17 13.27
C SER A 8 -0.36 -10.32 12.36
N ASN A 9 0.68 -10.94 11.77
CA ASN A 9 1.60 -10.32 10.80
C ASN A 9 1.28 -10.64 9.33
N ALA A 10 0.12 -11.23 9.05
CA ALA A 10 -0.33 -11.42 7.68
C ALA A 10 -0.57 -10.06 7.00
N HIS A 11 -0.22 -9.94 5.72
CA HIS A 11 -0.46 -8.73 4.93
C HIS A 11 -1.89 -8.21 5.07
N SER A 12 -2.89 -9.09 4.96
CA SER A 12 -4.30 -8.72 5.09
C SER A 12 -4.70 -8.26 6.50
N ALA A 13 -3.99 -8.70 7.55
CA ALA A 13 -4.24 -8.27 8.91
C ALA A 13 -3.68 -6.86 9.16
N LEU A 14 -2.43 -6.62 8.74
CA LEU A 14 -1.77 -5.32 8.94
C LEU A 14 -2.27 -4.24 7.99
N ALA A 15 -2.70 -4.62 6.78
CA ALA A 15 -3.33 -3.71 5.83
C ALA A 15 -4.74 -3.28 6.25
N ASN A 16 -5.38 -4.01 7.18
CA ASN A 16 -6.69 -3.63 7.73
C ASN A 16 -6.50 -2.64 8.88
N VAL A 17 -6.67 -1.35 8.58
CA VAL A 17 -6.45 -0.26 9.54
C VAL A 17 -7.72 0.22 10.26
N GLY A 18 -8.86 -0.44 10.01
CA GLY A 18 -10.19 -0.15 10.55
C GLY A 18 -11.25 0.00 9.46
N ASP A 19 -12.52 -0.21 9.82
CA ASP A 19 -13.62 -0.30 8.86
C ASP A 19 -13.91 1.01 8.11
N ASP A 20 -13.63 2.16 8.72
CA ASP A 20 -13.83 3.49 8.11
C ASP A 20 -12.60 4.00 7.35
N LEU A 21 -11.46 3.31 7.47
CA LEU A 21 -10.18 3.73 6.92
C LEU A 21 -9.85 2.90 5.68
N LYS A 22 -10.64 3.12 4.62
CA LYS A 22 -10.53 2.38 3.36
C LYS A 22 -9.74 3.14 2.30
N VAL A 23 -9.14 2.37 1.41
CA VAL A 23 -8.38 2.85 0.26
C VAL A 23 -8.76 2.06 -0.98
N VAL A 24 -8.56 2.67 -2.16
CA VAL A 24 -8.69 1.97 -3.44
C VAL A 24 -7.29 1.63 -3.93
N ARG A 25 -7.03 0.35 -4.21
CA ARG A 25 -5.73 -0.14 -4.68
C ARG A 25 -5.87 -0.71 -6.08
N ASP A 26 -4.86 -0.50 -6.90
CA ASP A 26 -4.79 -1.06 -8.25
C ASP A 26 -3.41 -1.65 -8.52
N ASN A 27 -3.03 -2.64 -7.72
CA ASN A 27 -1.71 -3.26 -7.80
C ASN A 27 -1.55 -4.00 -9.13
N MET A 28 -0.53 -3.63 -9.89
CA MET A 28 -0.26 -4.23 -11.20
C MET A 28 1.02 -5.07 -11.18
N PRO A 29 1.01 -6.31 -11.70
CA PRO A 29 2.23 -7.09 -11.87
C PRO A 29 3.08 -6.49 -13.01
N PHE A 30 4.39 -6.55 -12.87
CA PHE A 30 5.32 -6.28 -13.97
C PHE A 30 6.45 -7.32 -13.99
N HIS A 31 6.99 -7.55 -15.18
CA HIS A 31 8.08 -8.49 -15.39
C HIS A 31 9.02 -8.00 -16.50
N ASP A 32 10.32 -8.04 -16.22
CA ASP A 32 11.37 -7.96 -17.22
C ASP A 32 12.16 -9.28 -17.24
N PRO A 33 12.02 -10.10 -18.30
CA PRO A 33 12.74 -11.35 -18.45
C PRO A 33 14.27 -11.18 -18.55
N ALA A 34 14.75 -10.08 -19.14
CA ALA A 34 16.17 -9.88 -19.41
C ALA A 34 16.96 -9.53 -18.16
N SER A 35 16.36 -8.72 -17.27
CA SER A 35 16.93 -8.39 -15.96
C SER A 35 16.49 -9.33 -14.83
N HIS A 36 15.67 -10.35 -15.15
CA HIS A 36 15.04 -11.25 -14.18
C HIS A 36 14.25 -10.52 -13.08
N GLN A 37 13.71 -9.34 -13.38
CA GLN A 37 12.88 -8.59 -12.45
C GLN A 37 11.44 -9.05 -12.53
N MET A 38 10.88 -9.43 -11.38
CA MET A 38 9.45 -9.64 -11.20
C MET A 38 9.02 -8.76 -10.03
N GLY A 39 7.93 -8.03 -10.19
CA GLY A 39 7.50 -7.13 -9.14
C GLY A 39 6.04 -6.76 -9.21
N THR A 40 5.63 -6.05 -8.18
CA THR A 40 4.30 -5.45 -8.06
C THR A 40 4.47 -3.95 -8.06
N TYR A 41 3.79 -3.26 -8.96
CA TYR A 41 3.62 -1.83 -8.87
C TYR A 41 2.45 -1.54 -7.94
N PHE A 42 2.75 -1.02 -6.76
CA PHE A 42 1.73 -0.63 -5.79
C PHE A 42 1.25 0.79 -6.10
N ILE A 43 -0.07 0.96 -6.26
CA ILE A 43 -0.72 2.27 -6.32
C ILE A 43 -1.98 2.24 -5.45
N CYS A 44 -2.21 3.34 -4.76
CA CYS A 44 -3.26 3.46 -3.76
C CYS A 44 -3.82 4.88 -3.74
N TYR A 45 -5.14 4.98 -3.77
CA TYR A 45 -5.88 6.23 -3.67
C TYR A 45 -6.65 6.24 -2.34
N ALA A 46 -6.57 7.36 -1.64
CA ALA A 46 -7.25 7.59 -0.37
C ALA A 46 -7.78 9.02 -0.31
N ASN A 47 -8.88 9.23 0.43
CA ASN A 47 -9.40 10.58 0.68
C ASN A 47 -8.44 11.42 1.55
N THR A 48 -7.62 10.76 2.35
CA THR A 48 -6.64 11.35 3.28
C THR A 48 -5.43 10.43 3.36
N PHE A 49 -4.23 11.01 3.30
CA PHE A 49 -2.98 10.22 3.30
C PHE A 49 -2.74 9.48 4.62
N SER A 50 -3.28 9.96 5.74
CA SER A 50 -3.13 9.35 7.07
C SER A 50 -3.56 7.88 7.12
N THR A 51 -4.55 7.49 6.31
CA THR A 51 -4.97 6.09 6.17
C THR A 51 -3.86 5.21 5.59
N VAL A 52 -3.23 5.68 4.50
CA VAL A 52 -2.14 4.97 3.83
C VAL A 52 -0.89 4.97 4.69
N GLU A 53 -0.57 6.09 5.35
CA GLU A 53 0.55 6.21 6.27
C GLU A 53 0.44 5.21 7.43
N LYS A 54 -0.74 5.08 8.04
CA LYS A 54 -1.00 4.09 9.10
C LYS A 54 -0.83 2.66 8.58
N MET A 55 -1.34 2.38 7.38
CA MET A 55 -1.19 1.07 6.73
C MET A 55 0.29 0.72 6.51
N LEU A 56 1.06 1.65 5.93
CA LEU A 56 2.50 1.49 5.71
C LEU A 56 3.28 1.36 7.02
N THR A 57 2.91 2.11 8.06
CA THR A 57 3.53 2.00 9.39
C THR A 57 3.32 0.62 9.99
N ASN A 58 2.08 0.10 9.94
CA ASN A 58 1.79 -1.27 10.38
C ASN A 58 2.61 -2.30 9.59
N MET A 59 2.79 -2.09 8.28
CA MET A 59 3.52 -3.02 7.43
C MET A 59 5.04 -3.00 7.67
N PHE A 60 5.67 -1.83 7.75
CA PHE A 60 7.13 -1.69 7.81
C PHE A 60 7.69 -1.65 9.24
N VAL A 61 6.99 -1.00 10.18
CA VAL A 61 7.40 -0.92 11.60
C VAL A 61 6.82 -2.08 12.40
N GLY A 62 5.61 -2.50 12.05
CA GLY A 62 4.87 -3.53 12.77
C GLY A 62 3.89 -2.98 13.78
N ASN A 63 2.83 -3.75 14.04
CA ASN A 63 1.87 -3.47 15.10
C ASN A 63 1.59 -4.75 15.91
N PRO A 64 2.10 -4.89 17.15
CA PRO A 64 3.04 -3.98 17.83
C PRO A 64 4.41 -3.90 17.13
N ILE A 65 5.27 -2.95 17.53
CA ILE A 65 6.59 -2.74 16.91
C ILE A 65 7.35 -4.06 16.80
N GLY A 66 7.87 -4.36 15.61
CA GLY A 66 8.55 -5.62 15.27
C GLY A 66 7.65 -6.70 14.68
N ASN A 67 6.33 -6.59 14.82
CA ASN A 67 5.35 -7.45 14.17
C ASN A 67 5.01 -6.92 12.76
N TYR A 68 6.03 -6.81 11.91
CA TYR A 68 5.95 -6.27 10.55
C TYR A 68 5.30 -7.27 9.58
N ASP A 69 4.92 -6.78 8.39
CA ASP A 69 4.25 -7.57 7.37
C ASP A 69 5.18 -8.57 6.70
N ARG A 70 4.83 -9.86 6.82
CA ARG A 70 5.58 -10.98 6.24
C ARG A 70 5.67 -10.96 4.73
N LEU A 71 4.83 -10.21 4.01
CA LEU A 71 4.98 -10.04 2.57
C LEU A 71 6.30 -9.34 2.21
N LEU A 72 6.80 -8.48 3.09
CA LEU A 72 8.04 -7.72 2.88
C LEU A 72 9.30 -8.60 2.94
N ASP A 73 9.20 -9.82 3.47
CA ASP A 73 10.28 -10.82 3.40
C ASP A 73 10.59 -11.24 1.95
N PHE A 74 9.62 -11.04 1.04
CA PHE A 74 9.70 -11.43 -0.37
C PHE A 74 9.58 -10.23 -1.32
N SER A 75 9.26 -9.04 -0.79
CA SER A 75 8.96 -7.84 -1.58
C SER A 75 9.77 -6.67 -1.06
N THR A 76 10.70 -6.15 -1.87
CA THR A 76 11.50 -4.97 -1.54
C THR A 76 10.95 -3.73 -2.23
N ALA A 77 10.55 -2.71 -1.46
CA ALA A 77 10.14 -1.42 -2.02
C ALA A 77 11.37 -0.69 -2.59
N GLN A 78 11.39 -0.51 -3.91
CA GLN A 78 12.46 0.22 -4.61
C GLN A 78 12.17 1.72 -4.74
N THR A 79 10.89 2.10 -4.67
CA THR A 79 10.42 3.49 -4.82
C THR A 79 9.31 3.79 -3.82
N GLY A 80 9.12 5.08 -3.53
CA GLY A 80 8.00 5.59 -2.74
C GLY A 80 7.75 7.05 -3.07
N THR A 81 6.53 7.39 -3.46
CA THR A 81 6.16 8.76 -3.83
C THR A 81 4.69 9.01 -3.52
N LEU A 82 4.39 10.21 -3.04
CA LEU A 82 3.04 10.69 -2.76
C LEU A 82 2.68 11.76 -3.79
N PHE A 83 1.51 11.61 -4.41
CA PHE A 83 0.95 12.58 -5.34
C PHE A 83 -0.40 13.06 -4.82
N PHE A 84 -0.71 14.33 -5.09
CA PHE A 84 -2.07 14.83 -5.00
C PHE A 84 -2.73 14.70 -6.38
N VAL A 85 -3.93 14.14 -6.41
CA VAL A 85 -4.74 14.00 -7.62
C VAL A 85 -5.84 15.06 -7.56
N PRO A 86 -5.70 16.18 -8.31
CA PRO A 86 -6.69 17.25 -8.30
C PRO A 86 -8.02 16.78 -8.90
N SER A 87 -9.10 17.51 -8.61
CA SER A 87 -10.34 17.39 -9.40
C SER A 87 -10.08 17.81 -10.84
N LEU A 88 -10.97 17.40 -11.75
CA LEU A 88 -10.88 17.83 -13.15
C LEU A 88 -10.95 19.35 -13.27
N ASP A 89 -11.88 20.00 -12.57
CA ASP A 89 -12.01 21.46 -12.55
C ASP A 89 -10.69 22.15 -12.12
N MET A 90 -10.04 21.64 -11.08
CA MET A 90 -8.77 22.19 -10.59
C MET A 90 -7.63 21.95 -11.58
N LEU A 91 -7.63 20.82 -12.28
CA LEU A 91 -6.66 20.52 -13.32
C LEU A 91 -6.83 21.46 -14.53
N ASP A 92 -8.07 21.73 -14.93
CA ASP A 92 -8.40 22.65 -16.02
C ASP A 92 -7.97 24.08 -15.67
N ASP A 93 -8.23 24.54 -14.45
CA ASP A 93 -7.76 25.85 -13.96
C ASP A 93 -6.23 26.00 -13.99
N PHE A 94 -5.48 24.90 -13.87
CA PHE A 94 -4.02 24.89 -13.99
C PHE A 94 -3.51 24.79 -15.43
N ALA A 95 -4.33 24.33 -16.37
CA ALA A 95 -3.93 24.08 -17.76
C ALA A 95 -3.87 25.36 -18.62
N GLY A 96 -4.61 26.41 -18.23
CA GLY A 96 -4.63 27.73 -18.90
C GLY A 96 -5.82 27.92 -19.84
#